data_AF-A0A172WH37-F1
#
_entry.id   AF-A0A172WH37-F1
#
_cell.length_a   1.000
_cell.length_b   1.000
_cell.length_c   1.000
_cell.angle_alpha   90.00
_cell.angle_beta   90.00
_cell.angle_gamma   90.00
#
_symmetry.space_group_name_H-M   'P 1'
#
loop_
_entity.id
_entity.type
_entity.pdbx_description
1 polymer ?
#
loop_
_entity_poly.entity_id
_entity_poly.type
_entity_poly.pdbx_seq_one_letter_code
_entity_poly.pdbx_strand_id
1 'polypeptide(L)'
;MEEELIEKALSYISRAEYYLKERRFDMAYNSYMDALYTIGAYLVYRDTGLLLPARELMGMLESRHPEVYDVIKRYSEITLFDEDTVSALRDDLERLRGMMSLPSSEE
;
A
#
# COMPACT_ATOMS: atom_id res chain seq x y z
N MET A 1 -0.63 -5.80 -16.36
CA MET A 1 0.04 -6.08 -15.06
C MET A 1 0.34 -4.82 -14.25
N GLU A 2 1.14 -3.86 -14.72
CA GLU A 2 1.34 -2.60 -13.96
C GLU A 2 0.01 -1.86 -13.73
N GLU A 3 -0.76 -1.66 -14.80
CA GLU A 3 -2.10 -1.07 -14.73
C GLU A 3 -3.03 -1.84 -13.78
N GLU A 4 -3.02 -3.17 -13.83
CA GLU A 4 -3.82 -4.02 -12.93
C GLU A 4 -3.44 -3.83 -11.46
N LEU A 5 -2.15 -3.69 -11.14
CA LEU A 5 -1.69 -3.44 -9.76
C LEU A 5 -2.10 -2.04 -9.29
N ILE A 6 -2.01 -1.04 -10.17
CA ILE A 6 -2.46 0.33 -9.89
C ILE A 6 -3.97 0.33 -9.61
N GLU A 7 -4.78 -0.24 -10.50
CA GLU A 7 -6.24 -0.34 -10.34
C GLU A 7 -6.61 -1.08 -9.05
N LYS A 8 -5.90 -2.17 -8.75
CA LYS A 8 -6.12 -2.95 -7.53
C LYS A 8 -5.79 -2.16 -6.27
N ALA A 9 -4.67 -1.45 -6.25
CA ALA A 9 -4.31 -0.57 -5.13
C ALA A 9 -5.37 0.52 -4.92
N LEU A 10 -5.80 1.19 -6.00
CA LEU A 10 -6.86 2.21 -5.94
C LEU A 10 -8.21 1.63 -5.45
N SER A 11 -8.54 0.41 -5.85
CA SER A 11 -9.76 -0.27 -5.39
C SER A 11 -9.72 -0.56 -3.88
N TYR A 12 -8.56 -0.98 -3.36
CA TYR A 12 -8.39 -1.19 -1.92
C TYR A 12 -8.46 0.13 -1.14
N ILE A 13 -7.84 1.20 -1.64
CA ILE A 13 -7.91 2.53 -1.04
C ILE A 13 -9.36 2.99 -0.97
N SER A 14 -10.11 2.91 -2.08
CA SER A 14 -11.53 3.29 -2.12
C SER A 14 -12.37 2.51 -1.09
N ARG A 15 -12.11 1.20 -0.94
CA ARG A 15 -12.75 0.37 0.10
C ARG A 15 -12.37 0.81 1.51
N ALA A 16 -11.10 1.11 1.74
CA ALA A 16 -10.61 1.57 3.03
C ALA A 16 -11.28 2.88 3.46
N GLU A 17 -11.37 3.87 2.55
CA GLU A 17 -12.07 5.14 2.78
C GLU A 17 -13.54 4.93 3.12
N TYR A 18 -14.21 4.01 2.41
CA TYR A 18 -15.60 3.65 2.72
C TYR A 18 -15.72 3.09 4.15
N TYR A 19 -14.87 2.14 4.54
CA TYR A 19 -14.91 1.57 5.89
C TYR A 19 -14.55 2.58 6.99
N LEU A 20 -13.60 3.47 6.72
CA LEU A 20 -13.22 4.54 7.64
C LEU A 20 -14.41 5.46 7.91
N LYS A 21 -15.13 5.86 6.86
CA LYS A 21 -16.35 6.68 6.97
C LYS A 21 -17.44 5.99 7.80
N GLU A 22 -17.60 4.68 7.65
CA GLU A 22 -18.54 3.87 8.42
C GLU A 22 -18.04 3.53 9.84
N ARG A 23 -16.89 4.09 10.26
CA ARG A 23 -16.22 3.81 11.55
C ARG A 23 -15.91 2.33 11.77
N ARG A 24 -15.71 1.58 10.69
CA ARG A 24 -15.35 0.16 10.72
C ARG A 24 -13.84 0.01 10.57
N PHE A 25 -13.12 0.41 11.62
CA PHE A 25 -11.69 0.62 11.60
C PHE A 25 -10.85 -0.63 11.31
N ASP A 26 -11.31 -1.80 11.73
CA ASP A 26 -10.68 -3.09 11.44
C ASP A 26 -10.62 -3.39 9.94
N MET A 27 -11.72 -3.15 9.21
CA MET A 27 -11.74 -3.35 7.76
C MET A 27 -11.07 -2.23 6.99
N ALA A 28 -11.13 -0.99 7.51
CA ALA A 28 -10.37 0.12 6.96
C ALA A 28 -8.86 -0.18 7.02
N TYR A 29 -8.36 -0.60 8.19
CA TYR A 29 -6.98 -1.04 8.39
C TYR A 29 -6.59 -2.14 7.40
N ASN A 30 -7.35 -3.23 7.33
CA ASN A 30 -7.03 -4.35 6.44
C ASN A 30 -6.98 -3.90 4.97
N SER A 31 -7.91 -3.04 4.56
CA SER A 31 -7.95 -2.52 3.19
C SER A 31 -6.78 -1.59 2.88
N TYR A 32 -6.36 -0.73 3.82
CA TYR A 32 -5.15 0.08 3.65
C TYR A 32 -3.88 -0.78 3.61
N MET A 33 -3.78 -1.83 4.43
CA MET A 33 -2.66 -2.77 4.38
C MET A 33 -2.59 -3.50 3.03
N ASP A 34 -3.73 -3.98 2.52
CA ASP A 34 -3.81 -4.59 1.18
C ASP A 34 -3.34 -3.62 0.08
N ALA A 35 -3.70 -2.33 0.21
CA ALA A 35 -3.24 -1.29 -0.70
C ALA A 35 -1.71 -1.09 -0.60
N LEU A 36 -1.14 -1.00 0.61
CA LEU A 36 0.31 -0.87 0.81
C LEU A 36 1.10 -2.03 0.21
N TYR A 37 0.66 -3.28 0.46
CA TYR A 37 1.30 -4.45 -0.14
C TYR A 37 1.19 -4.45 -1.67
N THR A 38 0.06 -3.97 -2.21
CA THR A 38 -0.13 -3.87 -3.67
C THR A 38 0.77 -2.77 -4.27
N ILE A 39 0.94 -1.63 -3.59
CA ILE A 39 1.89 -0.57 -3.97
C ILE A 39 3.32 -1.14 -3.97
N GLY A 40 3.70 -1.87 -2.93
CA GLY A 40 5.00 -2.52 -2.86
C GLY A 40 5.22 -3.51 -4.00
N ALA A 41 4.21 -4.34 -4.30
CA ALA A 41 4.26 -5.27 -5.43
C ALA A 41 4.40 -4.56 -6.77
N TYR A 42 3.69 -3.43 -6.98
CA TYR A 42 3.84 -2.58 -8.15
C TYR A 42 5.28 -2.07 -8.31
N LEU A 43 5.88 -1.53 -7.25
CA LEU A 43 7.23 -0.97 -7.30
C LEU A 43 8.28 -2.05 -7.61
N VAL A 44 8.17 -3.21 -6.97
CA VAL A 44 9.07 -4.34 -7.23
C VAL A 44 8.87 -4.88 -8.65
N TYR A 45 7.62 -4.99 -9.12
CA TYR A 45 7.34 -5.41 -10.48
C TYR A 45 7.92 -4.43 -11.50
N ARG A 46 7.76 -3.12 -11.29
CA ARG A 46 8.33 -2.08 -12.16
C ARG A 46 9.86 -2.19 -12.25
N ASP A 47 10.52 -2.50 -11.14
CA ASP A 47 11.98 -2.59 -11.06
C ASP A 47 12.56 -3.90 -11.63
N THR A 48 11.77 -4.98 -11.66
CA THR A 48 12.30 -6.34 -11.88
C THR A 48 11.56 -7.15 -12.95
N GLY A 49 10.34 -6.74 -13.31
CA GLY A 49 9.41 -7.50 -14.15
C GLY A 49 8.81 -8.74 -13.47
N LEU A 50 8.99 -8.91 -12.15
CA LEU A 50 8.58 -10.12 -11.42
C LEU A 50 7.58 -9.80 -10.31
N LEU A 51 6.57 -10.68 -10.17
CA LEU A 51 5.72 -10.73 -8.99
C LEU A 51 6.29 -11.72 -8.00
N LEU A 52 6.62 -11.24 -6.81
CA LEU A 52 7.26 -12.05 -5.77
C LEU A 52 6.24 -12.51 -4.72
N PRO A 53 6.45 -13.70 -4.11
CA PRO A 53 5.76 -14.10 -2.89
C PRO A 53 5.98 -13.08 -1.76
N ALA A 54 5.05 -13.00 -0.81
CA ALA A 54 5.05 -11.98 0.25
C ALA A 54 6.39 -11.86 1.02
N ARG A 55 7.05 -12.98 1.33
CA ARG A 55 8.35 -12.96 2.03
C ARG A 55 9.47 -12.34 1.19
N GLU A 56 9.52 -12.68 -0.09
CA GLU A 56 10.53 -12.17 -1.03
C GLU A 56 10.24 -10.71 -1.39
N LEU A 57 8.96 -10.34 -1.50
CA LEU A 57 8.51 -8.97 -1.66
C LEU A 57 9.05 -8.10 -0.52
N MET A 58 8.86 -8.51 0.75
CA MET A 58 9.33 -7.73 1.90
C MET A 58 10.85 -7.53 1.91
N GLY A 59 11.64 -8.56 1.56
CA GLY A 59 13.09 -8.41 1.45
C GLY A 59 13.52 -7.48 0.32
N MET A 60 12.78 -7.48 -0.80
CA MET A 60 13.04 -6.55 -1.90
C MET A 60 12.68 -5.12 -1.53
N LEU A 61 11.54 -4.91 -0.84
CA LEU A 61 11.13 -3.59 -0.36
C LEU A 61 12.15 -3.03 0.65
N GLU A 62 12.62 -3.84 1.59
CA GLU A 62 13.66 -3.43 2.55
C GLU A 62 14.92 -2.90 1.84
N SER A 63 15.30 -3.53 0.72
CA SER A 63 16.51 -3.15 -0.02
C SER A 63 16.31 -2.00 -1.00
N ARG A 64 15.13 -1.87 -1.63
CA ARG A 64 14.93 -0.97 -2.79
C ARG A 64 13.92 0.15 -2.56
N HIS A 65 12.96 -0.06 -1.66
CA HIS A 65 11.87 0.87 -1.33
C HIS A 65 11.69 0.94 0.19
N PRO A 66 12.73 1.31 0.95
CA PRO A 66 12.73 1.24 2.41
C PRO A 66 11.59 2.06 3.05
N GLU A 67 11.17 3.15 2.43
CA GLU A 67 10.03 3.96 2.87
C GLU A 67 8.70 3.19 2.86
N VAL A 68 8.51 2.29 1.90
CA VAL A 68 7.31 1.43 1.84
C VAL A 68 7.43 0.29 2.83
N TYR A 69 8.62 -0.31 2.93
CA TYR A 69 8.91 -1.36 3.91
C TYR A 69 8.65 -0.88 5.34
N ASP A 70 9.17 0.30 5.71
CA ASP A 70 9.07 0.85 7.06
C ASP A 70 7.60 1.09 7.46
N VAL A 71 6.78 1.59 6.53
CA VAL A 71 5.34 1.78 6.76
C VAL A 71 4.65 0.43 6.94
N ILE A 72 4.84 -0.52 6.03
CA ILE A 72 4.21 -1.86 6.14
C ILE A 72 4.60 -2.52 7.46
N LYS A 73 5.89 -2.49 7.82
CA LYS A 73 6.40 -3.07 9.05
C LYS A 73 5.76 -2.45 10.28
N ARG A 74 5.75 -1.11 10.36
CA ARG A 74 5.15 -0.35 11.48
C ARG A 74 3.71 -0.76 11.73
N TYR A 75 2.90 -0.85 10.68
CA TYR A 75 1.47 -1.14 10.83
C TYR A 75 1.19 -2.65 10.99
N SER A 76 2.05 -3.53 10.47
CA SER A 76 1.87 -4.99 10.58
C SER A 76 1.89 -5.55 12.00
N GLU A 77 2.51 -4.83 12.95
CA GLU A 77 2.63 -5.24 14.36
C GLU A 77 1.48 -4.71 15.23
N ILE A 78 0.56 -3.91 14.66
CA ILE A 78 -0.52 -3.28 15.40
C ILE A 78 -1.67 -4.26 15.64
N THR A 79 -2.19 -4.24 16.86
CA THR A 79 -3.36 -5.03 17.28
C THR A 79 -4.58 -4.19 17.65
N LEU A 80 -4.43 -2.86 17.74
CA LEU A 80 -5.50 -1.92 18.04
C LEU A 80 -5.80 -1.09 16.80
N PHE A 81 -7.02 -1.20 16.29
CA PHE A 81 -7.48 -0.48 15.09
C PHE A 81 -8.46 0.61 15.50
N ASP A 82 -7.96 1.67 16.13
CA ASP A 82 -8.76 2.85 16.46
C ASP A 82 -8.68 3.92 15.36
N GLU A 83 -9.50 4.97 15.51
CA GLU A 83 -9.62 6.06 14.54
C GLU A 83 -8.28 6.76 14.29
N ASP A 84 -7.52 7.01 15.35
CA ASP A 84 -6.22 7.68 15.29
C ASP A 84 -5.21 6.83 14.51
N THR A 85 -5.13 5.54 14.83
CA THR A 85 -4.21 4.60 14.18
C THR A 85 -4.52 4.45 12.69
N VAL A 86 -5.80 4.28 12.35
CA VAL A 86 -6.22 4.12 10.95
C VAL A 86 -6.07 5.43 10.15
N SER A 87 -6.27 6.58 10.79
CA SER A 87 -6.02 7.88 10.14
C SER A 87 -4.54 8.10 9.87
N ALA A 88 -3.65 7.75 10.81
CA ALA A 88 -2.21 7.81 10.59
C ALA A 88 -1.77 6.87 9.45
N LEU A 89 -2.34 5.65 9.38
CA LEU A 89 -2.10 4.72 8.27
C LEU A 89 -2.54 5.30 6.93
N ARG A 90 -3.71 5.94 6.88
CA ARG A 90 -4.20 6.64 5.69
C ARG A 90 -3.21 7.71 5.23
N ASP A 91 -2.75 8.56 6.14
CA ASP A 91 -1.83 9.67 5.82
C ASP A 91 -0.48 9.14 5.28
N ASP A 92 0.08 8.09 5.89
CA ASP A 92 1.29 7.43 5.41
C ASP A 92 1.09 6.81 4.01
N LEU A 93 -0.05 6.16 3.78
CA LEU A 93 -0.39 5.61 2.47
C LEU A 93 -0.59 6.70 1.41
N GLU A 94 -1.25 7.81 1.73
CA GLU A 94 -1.43 8.93 0.80
C GLU A 94 -0.07 9.51 0.36
N ARG A 95 0.90 9.60 1.27
CA ARG A 95 2.27 10.00 0.92
C ARG A 95 2.93 9.01 -0.05
N LEU A 96 2.78 7.71 0.19
CA LEU A 96 3.39 6.67 -0.66
C LEU A 96 2.67 6.51 -2.00
N ARG A 97 1.38 6.85 -2.08
CA ARG A 97 0.58 6.77 -3.32
C ARG A 97 1.21 7.57 -4.46
N GLY A 98 1.90 8.69 -4.16
CA GLY A 98 2.62 9.49 -5.15
C GLY A 98 3.72 8.72 -5.91
N MET A 99 4.19 7.60 -5.36
CA MET A 99 5.21 6.76 -6.00
C MET A 99 4.67 5.92 -7.17
N MET A 100 3.35 5.78 -7.28
CA MET A 100 2.67 5.09 -8.41
C MET A 100 2.54 5.98 -9.67
N SER A 101 3.25 7.10 -9.74
CA SER A 101 3.23 7.97 -10.92
C SER A 101 3.68 7.21 -12.17
N LEU A 102 2.76 7.02 -13.13
CA LEU A 102 3.09 6.64 -14.50
C LEU A 102 4.08 7.69 -15.05
N PRO A 103 5.11 7.31 -15.82
CA PRO A 103 5.80 8.30 -16.64
C PRO A 103 4.73 9.04 -17.45
N SER A 104 4.69 10.36 -17.29
CA SER A 104 3.86 11.20 -18.16
C SER A 104 4.19 10.79 -19.58
N SER A 105 3.18 10.36 -20.34
CA SER A 105 3.33 10.27 -21.79
C SER A 105 3.73 11.67 -22.25
N GLU A 106 5.02 11.86 -22.53
CA GLU A 106 5.48 12.97 -23.34
C GLU A 106 4.88 12.73 -24.74
N GLU A 107 3.81 13.46 -25.06
CA GLU A 107 3.39 13.75 -26.43
C GLU A 107 4.07 15.04 -26.91
#